data_AF-A0AAV4MYS5-F1
#
_entry.id   AF-A0AAV4MYS5-F1
#
_cell.length_a   1.000
_cell.length_b   1.000
_cell.length_c   1.000
_cell.angle_alpha   90.00
_cell.angle_beta   90.00
_cell.angle_gamma   90.00
#
_symmetry.space_group_name_H-M   'P 1'
#
loop_
_entity.id
_entity.type
_entity.pdbx_description
1 polymer ?
#
loop_
_entity_poly.entity_id
_entity_poly.type
_entity_poly.pdbx_seq_one_letter_code
_entity_poly.pdbx_strand_id
1 'polypeptide(L)'
;MYSKLKEYSEIQARKHQKKDLQNGIYALDCEMSYTTSGLEVTKVGVVNAQGLTVYETYVRPNARVLDYNTRFSGITAKDLAGVTTTLLDVKARLMQLFDSNTILIGHAINNDLEALGLLHKRIIDTSVLYPNPVNPLQKKSLRSLAAEYLAASIQDDSQGHDCIEDCRATMQLALLKVKQQGVLRPNNRLRLSGVRNQGCTNVCMNYTNLRT
;
A
#
# COMPACT_ATOMS: atom_id res chain seq x y z
N MET A 1 27.69 -18.68 20.91
CA MET A 1 26.23 -18.82 21.09
C MET A 1 25.45 -17.74 20.34
N TYR A 2 25.81 -16.46 20.46
CA TYR A 2 25.19 -15.34 19.74
C TYR A 2 25.30 -15.40 18.20
N SER A 3 26.43 -15.86 17.66
CA SER A 3 26.65 -15.97 16.21
C SER A 3 25.69 -16.96 15.52
N LYS A 4 25.46 -18.12 16.14
CA LYS A 4 24.53 -19.16 15.66
C LYS A 4 23.07 -18.69 15.65
N LEU A 5 22.66 -17.88 16.62
CA LEU A 5 21.31 -17.31 16.68
C LEU A 5 21.09 -16.27 15.58
N LYS A 6 22.10 -15.43 15.30
CA LYS A 6 22.06 -14.43 14.24
C LYS A 6 21.94 -15.08 12.86
N GLU A 7 22.79 -16.08 12.60
CA GLU A 7 22.75 -16.87 11.37
C GLU A 7 21.40 -17.59 11.18
N TYR A 8 20.83 -18.15 12.26
CA TYR A 8 19.51 -18.79 12.19
C TYR A 8 18.39 -17.79 11.85
N SER A 9 18.44 -16.58 12.43
CA SER A 9 17.49 -15.50 12.12
C SER A 9 17.61 -15.03 10.67
N GLU A 10 18.83 -14.91 10.15
CA GLU A 10 19.10 -14.54 8.76
C GLU A 10 18.65 -15.61 7.77
N ILE A 11 18.85 -16.90 8.09
CA ILE A 11 18.36 -18.03 7.29
C ILE A 11 16.83 -18.06 7.26
N GLN A 12 16.17 -17.80 8.39
CA GLN A 12 14.70 -17.74 8.46
C GLN A 12 14.14 -16.54 7.69
N ALA A 13 14.79 -15.38 7.78
CA ALA A 13 14.44 -14.20 6.99
C ALA A 13 14.60 -14.45 5.48
N ARG A 14 15.70 -15.08 5.06
CA ARG A 14 15.93 -15.47 3.64
C ARG A 14 14.92 -16.50 3.14
N LYS A 15 14.50 -17.45 3.99
CA LYS A 15 13.47 -18.44 3.65
C LYS A 15 12.08 -17.80 3.51
N HIS A 16 11.70 -16.90 4.41
CA HIS A 16 10.46 -16.12 4.30
C HIS A 16 10.47 -15.24 3.05
N GLN A 17 11.56 -14.52 2.81
CA GLN A 17 11.75 -13.71 1.62
C GLN A 17 11.55 -14.53 0.33
N LYS A 18 12.17 -15.72 0.21
CA LYS A 18 11.98 -16.60 -0.95
C LYS A 18 10.55 -17.14 -1.11
N LYS A 19 9.81 -17.32 -0.01
CA LYS A 19 8.42 -17.80 -0.03
C LYS A 19 7.45 -16.69 -0.42
N ASP A 20 7.70 -15.47 0.03
CA ASP A 20 6.91 -14.28 -0.33
C ASP A 20 7.08 -13.94 -1.82
N LEU A 21 8.26 -14.15 -2.41
CA LEU A 21 8.51 -13.92 -3.85
C LEU A 21 7.68 -14.80 -4.81
N GLN A 22 7.03 -15.88 -4.36
CA GLN A 22 6.34 -16.80 -5.28
C GLN A 22 4.86 -16.47 -5.57
N ASN A 23 4.24 -15.48 -4.91
CA ASN A 23 2.92 -14.89 -5.24
C ASN A 23 2.63 -13.69 -4.28
N GLY A 24 3.64 -12.87 -4.01
CA GLY A 24 3.71 -12.03 -2.82
C GLY A 24 2.56 -11.04 -2.64
N ILE A 25 2.17 -10.82 -1.38
CA ILE A 25 1.28 -9.73 -0.99
C ILE A 25 2.13 -8.72 -0.25
N TYR A 26 2.16 -7.49 -0.78
CA TYR A 26 2.91 -6.39 -0.19
C TYR A 26 2.01 -5.18 -0.02
N ALA A 27 2.20 -4.44 1.06
CA ALA A 27 1.68 -3.08 1.16
C ALA A 27 2.80 -2.09 0.82
N LEU A 28 2.43 -1.04 0.08
CA LEU A 28 3.31 0.00 -0.44
C LEU A 28 2.69 1.36 -0.09
N ASP A 29 3.54 2.27 0.37
CA ASP A 29 3.19 3.65 0.67
C ASP A 29 4.42 4.54 0.43
N CYS A 30 4.18 5.75 -0.07
CA CYS A 30 5.22 6.73 -0.36
C CYS A 30 4.95 8.03 0.38
N GLU A 31 6.03 8.62 0.89
CA GLU A 31 6.04 10.02 1.26
C GLU A 31 6.51 10.86 0.08
N MET A 32 5.87 12.01 -0.13
CA MET A 32 6.22 12.92 -1.21
C MET A 32 6.44 14.35 -0.73
N SER A 33 7.25 15.08 -1.49
CA SER A 33 7.54 16.49 -1.27
C SER A 33 7.30 17.31 -2.54
N TYR A 34 6.90 18.57 -2.38
CA TYR A 34 6.69 19.48 -3.50
C TYR A 34 8.02 20.01 -4.02
N THR A 35 8.22 19.91 -5.32
CA THR A 35 9.43 20.36 -6.02
C THR A 35 9.08 21.33 -7.14
N THR A 36 10.10 21.90 -7.78
CA THR A 36 9.91 22.72 -8.99
C THR A 36 9.31 21.96 -10.18
N SER A 37 9.26 20.63 -10.13
CA SER A 37 8.70 19.77 -11.16
C SER A 37 7.38 19.09 -10.75
N GLY A 38 6.79 19.51 -9.63
CA GLY A 38 5.58 18.91 -9.06
C GLY A 38 5.88 18.05 -7.83
N LEU A 39 4.97 17.15 -7.51
CA LEU A 39 5.09 16.27 -6.35
C LEU A 39 6.02 15.09 -6.69
N GLU A 40 7.15 14.96 -5.98
CA GLU A 40 8.12 13.86 -6.17
C GLU A 40 8.22 12.99 -4.91
N VAL A 41 8.44 11.69 -5.10
CA VAL A 41 8.67 10.72 -4.03
C VAL A 41 9.96 11.05 -3.27
N THR A 42 9.88 11.09 -1.95
CA THR A 42 11.01 11.36 -1.05
C THR A 42 11.27 10.26 -0.03
N LYS A 43 10.30 9.36 0.20
CA LYS A 43 10.50 8.12 0.95
C LYS A 43 9.55 7.04 0.43
N VAL A 44 9.99 5.80 0.44
CA VAL A 44 9.18 4.63 0.06
C VAL A 44 9.24 3.60 1.16
N GLY A 45 8.09 3.07 1.55
CA GLY A 45 7.94 1.96 2.48
C GLY A 45 7.26 0.77 1.82
N VAL A 46 7.73 -0.43 2.13
CA VAL A 46 7.11 -1.69 1.71
C VAL A 46 7.15 -2.71 2.84
N VAL A 47 6.01 -3.32 3.13
CA VAL A 47 5.90 -4.43 4.09
C VAL A 47 5.28 -5.66 3.44
N ASN A 48 5.63 -6.85 3.92
CA ASN A 48 5.01 -8.10 3.48
C ASN A 48 3.69 -8.37 4.22
N ALA A 49 3.04 -9.50 3.89
CA ALA A 49 1.76 -9.91 4.49
C ALA A 49 1.77 -10.04 6.02
N GLN A 50 2.94 -10.25 6.64
CA GLN A 50 3.09 -10.31 8.10
C GLN A 50 3.35 -8.93 8.72
N GLY A 51 3.40 -7.86 7.92
CA GLY A 51 3.72 -6.50 8.37
C GLY A 51 5.21 -6.26 8.62
N LEU A 52 6.08 -7.18 8.19
CA LEU A 52 7.54 -7.01 8.28
C LEU A 52 8.01 -6.09 7.15
N THR A 53 8.84 -5.11 7.49
CA THR A 53 9.47 -4.21 6.52
C THR A 53 10.40 -5.00 5.62
N VAL A 54 10.14 -4.97 4.31
CA VAL A 54 10.97 -5.64 3.29
C VAL A 54 11.78 -4.64 2.47
N TYR A 55 11.33 -3.39 2.42
CA TYR A 55 12.05 -2.30 1.79
C TYR A 55 11.62 -0.97 2.41
N GLU A 56 12.60 -0.12 2.72
CA GLU A 56 12.37 1.24 3.17
C GLU A 56 13.56 2.08 2.74
N THR A 57 13.33 3.21 2.07
CA THR A 57 14.44 4.10 1.70
C THR A 57 13.97 5.53 1.49
N TYR A 58 14.87 6.48 1.74
CA TYR A 58 14.73 7.85 1.26
C TYR A 58 15.13 7.94 -0.20
N VAL A 59 14.47 8.82 -0.93
CA VAL A 59 14.67 9.06 -2.36
C VAL A 59 15.11 10.50 -2.55
N ARG A 60 16.20 10.69 -3.30
CA ARG A 60 16.63 12.03 -3.71
C ARG A 60 15.74 12.51 -4.86
N PRO A 61 14.97 13.60 -4.67
CA PRO A 61 14.22 14.21 -5.77
C PRO A 61 15.15 14.69 -6.88
N ASN A 62 14.67 14.67 -8.13
CA ASN A 62 15.47 15.17 -9.25
C ASN A 62 15.46 16.70 -9.29
N ALA A 63 14.32 17.28 -8.94
CA ALA A 63 14.11 18.71 -8.94
C ALA A 63 14.36 19.32 -7.55
N ARG A 64 14.49 20.65 -7.50
CA ARG A 64 14.70 21.36 -6.24
C ARG A 64 13.43 21.27 -5.39
N VAL A 65 13.56 20.80 -4.15
CA VAL A 65 12.48 20.80 -3.17
C VAL A 65 12.08 22.23 -2.82
N LEU A 66 10.78 22.52 -2.91
CA LEU A 66 10.15 23.77 -2.52
C LEU A 66 9.52 23.65 -1.12
N ASP A 67 8.88 22.53 -0.84
CA ASP A 67 8.28 22.20 0.44
C ASP A 67 8.39 20.69 0.69
N TYR A 68 8.94 20.30 1.83
CA TYR A 68 9.07 18.88 2.19
C TYR A 68 7.72 18.24 2.52
N ASN A 69 6.67 19.06 2.71
CA ASN A 69 5.35 18.63 3.11
C ASN A 69 5.34 17.97 4.50
N THR A 70 6.28 18.36 5.38
CA THR A 70 6.65 17.64 6.62
C THR A 70 5.46 17.28 7.51
N ARG A 71 4.45 18.15 7.60
CA ARG A 71 3.22 17.88 8.36
C ARG A 71 2.53 16.57 7.94
N PHE A 72 2.62 16.23 6.66
CA PHE A 72 2.03 15.02 6.10
C PHE A 72 3.09 13.97 5.82
N SER A 73 4.26 14.35 5.30
CA SER A 73 5.28 13.41 4.85
C SER A 73 6.23 12.90 5.93
N GLY A 74 6.34 13.62 7.04
CA GLY A 74 7.37 13.40 8.05
C GLY A 74 8.81 13.68 7.58
N ILE A 75 8.99 14.16 6.34
CA ILE A 75 10.31 14.39 5.74
C ILE A 75 10.82 15.78 6.10
N THR A 76 12.10 15.86 6.47
CA THR A 76 12.82 17.11 6.68
C THR A 76 13.99 17.25 5.70
N ALA A 77 14.51 18.47 5.57
CA ALA A 77 15.74 18.73 4.81
C ALA A 77 16.94 17.91 5.31
N LYS A 78 16.97 17.59 6.61
CA LYS A 78 18.03 16.78 7.21
C LYS A 78 17.95 15.33 6.76
N ASP A 79 16.74 14.79 6.59
CA ASP A 79 16.55 13.40 6.18
C ASP A 79 17.01 13.16 4.73
N LEU A 80 16.83 14.16 3.86
CA LEU A 80 17.29 14.10 2.47
C LEU A 80 18.74 14.55 2.29
N ALA A 81 19.39 15.08 3.33
CA ALA A 81 20.77 15.54 3.24
C ALA A 81 21.72 14.35 2.97
N GLY A 82 22.40 14.39 1.82
CA GLY A 82 23.34 13.33 1.43
C GLY A 82 22.69 12.05 0.90
N VAL A 83 21.36 12.00 0.74
CA VAL A 83 20.68 10.88 0.07
C VAL A 83 21.09 10.88 -1.40
N THR A 84 21.59 9.75 -1.89
CA THR A 84 22.01 9.57 -3.28
C THR A 84 21.09 8.65 -4.07
N THR A 85 20.26 7.85 -3.38
CA THR A 85 19.31 6.92 -3.99
C THR A 85 18.34 7.68 -4.89
N THR A 86 18.29 7.32 -6.17
CA THR A 86 17.40 7.95 -7.14
C THR A 86 16.08 7.19 -7.27
N LEU A 87 15.07 7.83 -7.86
CA LEU A 87 13.82 7.16 -8.21
C LEU A 87 14.04 5.95 -9.13
N LEU A 88 15.06 5.99 -10.00
CA LEU A 88 15.40 4.87 -10.87
C LEU A 88 15.93 3.67 -10.08
N ASP A 89 16.77 3.90 -9.07
CA ASP A 89 17.28 2.84 -8.19
C ASP A 89 16.13 2.18 -7.42
N VAL A 90 15.19 3.00 -6.91
CA VAL A 90 13.97 2.53 -6.25
C VAL A 90 13.13 1.69 -7.20
N LYS A 91 12.84 2.17 -8.41
CA LYS A 91 12.09 1.41 -9.42
C LYS A 91 12.73 0.06 -9.70
N ALA A 92 14.05 0.04 -9.94
CA ALA A 92 14.77 -1.20 -10.19
C ALA A 92 14.65 -2.18 -9.02
N ARG A 93 14.68 -1.67 -7.78
CA ARG A 93 14.50 -2.49 -6.58
C ARG A 93 13.08 -3.01 -6.43
N LEU A 94 12.06 -2.17 -6.67
CA LEU A 94 10.65 -2.58 -6.61
C LEU A 94 10.33 -3.62 -7.69
N MET A 95 10.90 -3.51 -8.89
CA MET A 95 10.74 -4.52 -9.96
C MET A 95 11.40 -5.87 -9.64
N GLN A 96 12.32 -5.93 -8.68
CA GLN A 96 12.86 -7.21 -8.17
C GLN A 96 11.95 -7.83 -7.10
N LEU A 97 11.14 -7.02 -6.43
CA LEU A 97 10.22 -7.46 -5.38
C LEU A 97 8.85 -7.84 -5.96
N PHE A 98 8.40 -7.11 -6.98
CA PHE A 98 7.06 -7.22 -7.54
C PHE A 98 7.11 -7.79 -8.95
N ASP A 99 6.25 -8.76 -9.21
CA ASP A 99 5.97 -9.30 -10.53
C ASP A 99 4.49 -9.11 -10.89
N SER A 100 4.06 -9.59 -12.06
CA SER A 100 2.67 -9.46 -12.50
C SER A 100 1.64 -10.22 -11.64
N ASN A 101 2.07 -11.15 -10.80
CA ASN A 101 1.21 -11.97 -9.94
C ASN A 101 1.10 -11.42 -8.51
N THR A 102 2.07 -10.60 -8.12
CA THR A 102 2.14 -9.90 -6.85
C THR A 102 0.88 -9.07 -6.62
N ILE A 103 0.33 -9.07 -5.41
CA ILE A 103 -0.78 -8.20 -5.02
C ILE A 103 -0.21 -7.02 -4.24
N LEU A 104 -0.45 -5.81 -4.74
CA LEU A 104 -0.11 -4.58 -4.02
C LEU A 104 -1.31 -4.06 -3.25
N ILE A 105 -1.06 -3.66 -2.00
CA ILE A 105 -2.05 -3.09 -1.09
C ILE A 105 -1.61 -1.67 -0.75
N GLY A 106 -2.56 -0.75 -0.66
CA GLY A 106 -2.27 0.62 -0.23
C GLY A 106 -3.55 1.39 0.04
N HIS A 107 -3.43 2.69 0.26
CA HIS A 107 -4.57 3.58 0.48
C HIS A 107 -4.53 4.73 -0.53
N ALA A 108 -5.50 4.78 -1.45
CA ALA A 108 -5.43 5.68 -2.60
C ALA A 108 -4.14 5.48 -3.44
N ILE A 109 -3.68 4.24 -3.52
CA ILE A 109 -2.37 3.80 -4.04
C ILE A 109 -2.04 4.25 -5.47
N ASN A 110 -3.03 4.70 -6.24
CA ASN A 110 -2.77 5.29 -7.56
C ASN A 110 -1.87 6.52 -7.45
N ASN A 111 -1.96 7.30 -6.36
CA ASN A 111 -1.09 8.45 -6.13
C ASN A 111 0.37 8.02 -6.00
N ASP A 112 0.63 6.96 -5.23
CA ASP A 112 1.95 6.36 -5.04
C ASP A 112 2.50 5.80 -6.35
N LEU A 113 1.69 5.02 -7.08
CA LEU A 113 2.10 4.41 -8.33
C LEU A 113 2.38 5.45 -9.42
N GLU A 114 1.60 6.53 -9.49
CA GLU A 114 1.84 7.64 -10.41
C GLU A 114 3.13 8.38 -10.08
N ALA A 115 3.34 8.73 -8.80
CA ALA A 115 4.57 9.39 -8.35
C ALA A 115 5.81 8.49 -8.55
N LEU A 116 5.64 7.18 -8.35
CA LEU A 116 6.65 6.18 -8.67
C LEU A 116 6.78 5.91 -10.16
N GLY A 117 5.87 6.37 -11.04
CA GLY A 117 5.85 6.02 -12.45
C GLY A 117 5.82 4.51 -12.71
N LEU A 118 5.01 3.77 -11.95
CA LEU A 118 4.81 2.32 -12.05
C LEU A 118 3.36 2.00 -12.42
N LEU A 119 3.16 0.92 -13.18
CA LEU A 119 1.84 0.39 -13.51
C LEU A 119 1.72 -1.02 -12.95
N HIS A 120 0.70 -1.26 -12.13
CA HIS A 120 0.41 -2.58 -11.57
C HIS A 120 -1.07 -2.92 -11.68
N LYS A 121 -1.39 -4.19 -11.98
CA LYS A 121 -2.79 -4.60 -12.25
C LYS A 121 -3.50 -5.19 -11.04
N ARG A 122 -2.77 -5.87 -10.17
CA ARG A 122 -3.33 -6.62 -9.04
C ARG A 122 -3.24 -5.77 -7.78
N ILE A 123 -4.23 -4.91 -7.57
CA ILE A 123 -4.24 -3.92 -6.51
C ILE A 123 -5.43 -4.12 -5.58
N ILE A 124 -5.19 -3.99 -4.27
CA ILE A 124 -6.23 -3.80 -3.25
C ILE A 124 -6.06 -2.40 -2.68
N ASP A 125 -6.93 -1.47 -3.08
CA ASP A 125 -6.97 -0.12 -2.53
C ASP A 125 -7.95 -0.07 -1.34
N THR A 126 -7.42 0.14 -0.14
CA THR A 126 -8.22 0.21 1.10
C THR A 126 -9.21 1.38 1.09
N SER A 127 -8.92 2.47 0.38
CA SER A 127 -9.84 3.61 0.23
C SER A 127 -11.09 3.26 -0.58
N VAL A 128 -11.00 2.23 -1.43
CA VAL A 128 -12.13 1.69 -2.21
C VAL A 128 -12.76 0.51 -1.48
N LEU A 129 -11.97 -0.29 -0.76
CA LEU A 129 -12.42 -1.45 0.01
C LEU A 129 -13.37 -1.08 1.17
N TYR A 130 -13.21 0.15 1.69
CA TYR A 130 -14.02 0.73 2.75
C TYR A 130 -14.70 2.02 2.25
N PRO A 131 -15.75 1.90 1.41
CA PRO A 131 -16.43 3.07 0.88
C PRO A 131 -17.13 3.85 2.00
N ASN A 132 -17.22 5.16 1.83
CA ASN A 132 -18.00 6.00 2.73
C ASN A 132 -19.50 5.74 2.50
N PRO A 133 -20.25 5.28 3.53
CA PRO A 133 -21.65 4.93 3.39
C PRO A 133 -22.57 6.15 3.16
N VAL A 134 -22.12 7.36 3.52
CA VAL A 134 -22.88 8.60 3.38
C VAL A 134 -22.64 9.24 2.01
N ASN A 135 -21.38 9.31 1.58
CA ASN A 135 -21.00 9.88 0.29
C ASN A 135 -19.96 9.00 -0.41
N PRO A 136 -20.38 8.12 -1.35
CA PRO A 136 -19.48 7.24 -2.07
C PRO A 136 -18.38 7.96 -2.89
N LEU A 137 -18.56 9.24 -3.21
CA LEU A 137 -17.55 10.03 -3.93
C LEU A 137 -16.41 10.50 -3.01
N GLN A 138 -16.64 10.51 -1.69
CA GLN A 138 -15.65 10.95 -0.70
C GLN A 138 -15.03 9.74 -0.01
N LYS A 139 -13.78 9.42 -0.37
CA LYS A 139 -12.99 8.38 0.29
C LYS A 139 -12.71 8.75 1.76
N LYS A 140 -12.82 7.78 2.67
CA LYS A 140 -12.37 7.94 4.06
C LYS A 140 -10.84 7.94 4.12
N SER A 141 -10.25 8.73 5.02
CA SER A 141 -8.80 8.71 5.24
C SER A 141 -8.34 7.40 5.89
N LEU A 142 -7.09 7.03 5.68
CA LEU A 142 -6.48 5.87 6.33
C LEU A 142 -6.58 5.96 7.86
N ARG A 143 -6.28 7.13 8.43
CA ARG A 143 -6.46 7.40 9.86
C ARG A 143 -7.87 7.11 10.36
N SER A 144 -8.90 7.57 9.65
CA SER A 144 -10.29 7.29 10.01
C SER A 144 -10.61 5.79 9.95
N LEU A 145 -10.08 5.07 8.96
CA LEU A 145 -10.29 3.64 8.83
C LEU A 145 -9.54 2.86 9.92
N ALA A 146 -8.31 3.24 10.24
CA ALA A 146 -7.53 2.61 11.30
C ALA A 146 -8.22 2.76 12.67
N ALA A 147 -8.71 3.96 12.98
CA ALA A 147 -9.46 4.21 14.22
C ALA A 147 -10.76 3.37 14.28
N GLU A 148 -11.52 3.34 13.18
CA GLU A 148 -12.82 2.66 13.13
C GLU A 148 -12.70 1.12 13.16
N TYR A 149 -11.75 0.55 12.41
CA TYR A 149 -11.70 -0.90 12.18
C TYR A 149 -10.59 -1.62 12.93
N LEU A 150 -9.50 -0.92 13.29
CA LEU A 150 -8.35 -1.50 13.98
C LEU A 150 -8.25 -1.04 15.44
N ALA A 151 -9.09 -0.09 15.87
CA ALA A 151 -8.98 0.60 17.15
C ALA A 151 -7.56 1.16 17.38
N ALA A 152 -6.92 1.61 16.30
CA ALA A 152 -5.56 2.12 16.29
C ALA A 152 -5.54 3.61 15.98
N SER A 153 -4.70 4.34 16.71
CA SER A 153 -4.36 5.74 16.42
C SER A 153 -3.08 5.77 15.61
N ILE A 154 -3.14 6.31 14.40
CA ILE A 154 -2.02 6.47 13.47
C ILE A 154 -2.00 7.91 12.98
N GLN A 155 -0.85 8.40 12.52
CA GLN A 155 -0.71 9.79 12.01
C GLN A 155 -1.16 10.86 13.03
N ASP A 156 -0.99 10.60 14.33
CA ASP A 156 -1.39 11.50 15.42
C ASP A 156 -0.29 12.49 15.83
N ASP A 157 0.96 12.20 15.45
CA ASP A 157 2.11 13.02 15.83
C ASP A 157 2.20 14.29 14.97
N SER A 158 2.67 15.39 15.55
CA SER A 158 2.97 16.62 14.81
C SER A 158 4.17 16.49 13.88
N GLN A 159 4.91 15.38 13.99
CA GLN A 159 6.12 15.10 13.23
C GLN A 159 5.87 14.59 11.80
N GLY A 160 4.62 14.31 11.42
CA GLY A 160 4.25 13.81 10.08
C GLY A 160 3.92 12.32 10.05
N HIS A 161 3.65 11.78 8.86
CA HIS A 161 3.31 10.36 8.71
C HIS A 161 4.57 9.48 8.64
N ASP A 162 4.38 8.19 8.90
CA ASP A 162 5.37 7.15 8.67
C ASP A 162 4.83 6.12 7.69
N CYS A 163 5.36 6.11 6.47
CA CYS A 163 5.02 5.14 5.44
C CYS A 163 5.02 3.67 5.91
N ILE A 164 5.83 3.27 6.89
CA ILE A 164 5.82 1.89 7.41
C ILE A 164 4.61 1.64 8.33
N GLU A 165 4.21 2.61 9.15
CA GLU A 165 2.96 2.57 9.91
C GLU A 165 1.77 2.46 8.96
N ASP A 166 1.73 3.29 7.92
CA ASP A 166 0.66 3.33 6.94
C ASP A 166 0.58 2.05 6.10
N CYS A 167 1.72 1.49 5.68
CA CYS A 167 1.82 0.17 5.06
C CYS A 167 1.23 -0.94 5.95
N ARG A 168 1.52 -0.93 7.25
CA ARG A 168 1.00 -1.95 8.19
C ARG A 168 -0.50 -1.77 8.40
N ALA A 169 -0.98 -0.55 8.56
CA ALA A 169 -2.40 -0.25 8.72
C ALA A 169 -3.20 -0.72 7.49
N THR A 170 -2.73 -0.40 6.28
CA THR A 170 -3.40 -0.84 5.03
C THR A 170 -3.41 -2.35 4.87
N MET A 171 -2.29 -3.02 5.17
CA MET A 171 -2.22 -4.50 5.19
C MET A 171 -3.23 -5.09 6.16
N GLN A 172 -3.28 -4.59 7.40
CA GLN A 172 -4.19 -5.09 8.43
C GLN A 172 -5.67 -4.88 8.05
N LEU A 173 -6.02 -3.71 7.49
CA LEU A 173 -7.36 -3.44 6.97
C LEU A 173 -7.75 -4.44 5.87
N ALA A 174 -6.87 -4.67 4.89
CA ALA A 174 -7.15 -5.62 3.82
C ALA A 174 -7.38 -7.05 4.36
N LEU A 175 -6.51 -7.52 5.26
CA LEU A 175 -6.64 -8.83 5.89
C LEU A 175 -7.91 -8.96 6.74
N LEU A 176 -8.28 -7.90 7.47
CA LEU A 176 -9.52 -7.85 8.24
C LEU A 176 -10.75 -8.02 7.33
N LYS A 177 -10.77 -7.32 6.18
CA LYS A 177 -11.86 -7.46 5.21
C LYS A 177 -11.99 -8.88 4.68
N VAL A 178 -10.86 -9.52 4.35
CA VAL A 178 -10.83 -10.92 3.89
C VAL A 178 -11.39 -11.84 4.98
N LYS A 179 -10.98 -11.66 6.24
CA LYS A 179 -11.48 -12.45 7.37
C LYS A 179 -13.00 -12.28 7.54
N GLN A 180 -13.51 -11.06 7.46
CA GLN A 180 -14.96 -10.80 7.55
C GLN A 180 -15.74 -11.47 6.41
N GLN A 181 -15.24 -11.41 5.17
CA GLN A 181 -15.90 -12.06 4.04
C GLN A 181 -15.81 -13.59 4.08
N GLY A 182 -14.72 -14.15 4.61
CA GLY A 182 -14.54 -15.58 4.82
C GLY A 182 -15.42 -16.15 5.93
N VAL A 183 -15.66 -15.39 7.01
CA VAL A 183 -16.58 -15.77 8.09
C VAL A 183 -18.04 -15.70 7.63
N LEU A 184 -18.37 -14.82 6.68
CA LEU A 184 -19.74 -14.65 6.15
C LEU A 184 -20.16 -15.69 5.08
N ARG A 185 -19.38 -16.75 4.82
CA ARG A 185 -19.81 -17.82 3.90
C ARG A 185 -19.53 -19.24 4.40
N PRO A 186 -20.49 -19.84 5.13
CA PRO A 186 -20.75 -21.28 5.00
C PRO A 186 -21.94 -21.60 4.11
N ASN A 187 -23.02 -20.79 4.10
CA ASN A 187 -24.18 -20.99 3.23
C ASN A 187 -25.16 -19.83 3.41
N ASN A 188 -25.06 -18.77 2.61
CA ASN A 188 -26.21 -17.89 2.44
C ASN A 188 -26.27 -17.33 1.02
N ARG A 189 -27.21 -17.89 0.27
CA ARG A 189 -27.75 -17.34 -0.96
C ARG A 189 -28.47 -16.05 -0.57
N LEU A 190 -27.78 -14.91 -0.65
CA LEU A 190 -28.39 -13.59 -0.40
C LEU A 190 -29.52 -13.37 -1.42
N ARG A 191 -30.77 -13.52 -0.98
CA ARG A 191 -31.92 -12.90 -1.64
C ARG A 191 -31.76 -11.39 -1.47
N LEU A 192 -31.49 -10.70 -2.57
CA LEU A 192 -31.67 -9.26 -2.65
C LEU A 192 -33.18 -8.99 -2.65
N SER A 193 -33.78 -8.83 -1.48
CA SER A 193 -35.11 -8.22 -1.37
C SER A 193 -34.95 -6.71 -1.31
N GLY A 194 -35.31 -6.03 -2.40
CA GLY A 194 -35.70 -4.62 -2.36
C GLY A 194 -34.76 -3.63 -3.03
N VAL A 195 -34.55 -3.73 -4.33
CA VAL A 195 -34.33 -2.53 -5.17
C VAL A 195 -35.24 -2.66 -6.37
N ARG A 196 -36.23 -1.77 -6.45
CA ARG A 196 -37.14 -1.70 -7.60
C ARG A 196 -36.33 -1.29 -8.82
N ASN A 197 -36.59 -2.03 -9.88
CA ASN A 197 -36.16 -1.85 -11.25
C ASN A 197 -36.49 -0.44 -11.73
N GLN A 198 -35.49 0.41 -12.01
CA GLN A 198 -35.55 1.44 -13.06
C GLN A 198 -34.16 1.55 -13.69
N GLY A 199 -34.16 1.47 -15.01
CA GLY A 199 -33.01 1.12 -15.83
C GLY A 199 -31.89 2.16 -15.86
N CYS A 200 -30.67 1.65 -15.98
CA CYS A 200 -29.71 2.17 -16.95
C CYS A 200 -28.80 1.03 -17.41
N THR A 201 -28.62 0.99 -18.71
CA THR A 201 -28.01 -0.03 -19.55
C THR A 201 -26.49 -0.10 -19.42
N ASN A 202 -25.94 -1.33 -19.52
CA ASN A 202 -24.66 -1.77 -20.10
C ASN A 202 -23.52 -0.72 -20.19
N VAL A 203 -22.31 -0.97 -19.68
CA VAL A 203 -21.34 -1.89 -20.30
C VAL A 203 -20.51 -2.63 -19.25
N CYS A 204 -20.64 -3.96 -19.22
CA CYS A 204 -19.64 -4.89 -18.72
C CYS A 204 -19.31 -5.81 -19.90
N MET A 205 -18.06 -5.78 -20.40
CA MET A 205 -17.58 -6.79 -21.35
C MET A 205 -16.39 -7.54 -20.74
N ASN A 206 -16.73 -8.73 -20.25
CA ASN A 206 -16.10 -10.03 -20.47
C ASN A 206 -14.57 -10.10 -20.62
N TYR A 207 -13.95 -10.85 -19.69
CA TYR A 207 -12.91 -11.81 -20.05
C TYR A 207 -13.17 -13.12 -19.32
N THR A 208 -13.80 -14.06 -20.03
CA THR A 208 -13.80 -15.48 -19.69
C THR A 208 -12.96 -16.22 -20.73
N ASN A 209 -12.01 -17.02 -20.21
CA ASN A 209 -11.48 -18.27 -20.73
C ASN A 209 -11.14 -18.39 -22.22
N LEU A 210 -9.85 -18.61 -22.50
CA LEU A 210 -9.42 -19.57 -23.51
C LEU A 210 -8.20 -20.34 -22.97
N ARG A 211 -8.47 -21.56 -22.51
CA ARG A 211 -7.53 -22.69 -22.56
C ARG A 211 -7.82 -23.43 -23.87
N THR A 212 -6.83 -23.51 -24.73
CA THR A 212 -6.34 -24.71 -25.45
C THR A 212 -4.98 -24.34 -26.00
#